data_AF-A0A2M7SR60-F1
#
_entry.id   AF-A0A2M7SR60-F1
#
_cell.length_a   1.000
_cell.length_b   1.000
_cell.length_c   1.000
_cell.angle_alpha   90.00
_cell.angle_beta   90.00
_cell.angle_gamma   90.00
#
_symmetry.space_group_name_H-M   'P 1'
#
loop_
_entity.id
_entity.type
_entity.pdbx_description
1 polymer ?
#
loop_
_entity_poly.entity_id
_entity_poly.type
_entity_poly.pdbx_seq_one_letter_code
_entity_poly.pdbx_strand_id
1 'polypeptide(L)' 'LAIDGVIREVIEAAGCGIFAQPGDPVGLANVIRTLASDPARSREMGLKGRRYVESHFSRSMLAEKLAHILEEMTT' A
#
# COMPACT_ATOMS: atom_id res chain seq x y z
N LEU A 1 -1.75 13.03 -0.14
CA LEU A 1 -2.30 12.38 -1.35
C LEU A 1 -3.49 11.54 -0.93
N ALA A 2 -4.71 12.07 -1.10
CA ALA A 2 -5.94 11.29 -1.04
C ALA A 2 -6.28 10.94 -2.49
N ILE A 3 -5.83 9.79 -2.95
CA ILE A 3 -6.15 9.25 -4.27
C ILE A 3 -7.26 8.23 -4.01
N ASP A 4 -8.45 8.46 -4.56
CA ASP A 4 -9.56 7.52 -4.40
C ASP A 4 -9.26 6.16 -5.05
N GLY A 5 -9.71 5.09 -4.40
CA GLY A 5 -9.73 3.72 -4.91
C GLY A 5 -8.39 2.98 -4.86
N VAL A 6 -7.40 3.42 -5.63
CA VAL A 6 -6.21 2.59 -5.96
C VAL A 6 -5.38 2.23 -4.73
N ILE A 7 -5.17 3.19 -3.82
CA ILE A 7 -4.37 2.93 -2.63
C ILE A 7 -5.12 2.09 -1.59
N ARG A 8 -6.46 2.17 -1.56
CA ARG A 8 -7.29 1.34 -0.67
C ARG A 8 -7.15 -0.13 -1.04
N GLU A 9 -7.29 -0.45 -2.33
CA GLU A 9 -7.14 -1.82 -2.83
C GLU A 9 -5.77 -2.41 -2.48
N VAL A 10 -4.71 -1.61 -2.60
CA VAL A 10 -3.34 -2.03 -2.26
C VAL A 10 -3.21 -2.36 -0.77
N ILE A 11 -3.71 -1.51 0.12
CA ILE A 11 -3.58 -1.75 1.57
C ILE A 11 -4.46 -2.92 2.03
N GLU A 12 -5.64 -3.09 1.43
CA GLU A 12 -6.54 -4.23 1.69
C GLU A 12 -5.91 -5.55 1.20
N ALA A 13 -5.38 -5.60 -0.02
CA ALA A 13 -4.69 -6.77 -0.56
C ALA A 13 -3.43 -7.12 0.24
N ALA A 14 -2.69 -6.11 0.72
CA ALA A 14 -1.52 -6.30 1.55
C ALA A 14 -1.85 -6.69 3.01
N GLY A 15 -3.12 -6.58 3.42
CA GLY A 15 -3.52 -6.74 4.83
C GLY A 15 -2.77 -5.77 5.74
N CYS A 16 -2.48 -4.56 5.26
CA CYS A 16 -1.73 -3.52 5.94
C CYS A 16 -2.54 -2.22 6.01
N GLY A 17 -2.18 -1.31 6.92
CA GLY A 17 -2.88 -0.03 7.08
C GLY A 17 -4.37 -0.11 7.45
N ILE A 18 -4.97 1.05 7.67
CA ILE A 18 -6.42 1.20 7.87
C ILE A 18 -6.86 2.36 6.98
N PHE A 19 -7.90 2.16 6.18
CA PHE A 19 -8.44 3.23 5.36
C PHE A 19 -9.11 4.31 6.22
N ALA A 20 -8.85 5.58 5.89
CA ALA A 20 -9.58 6.73 6.41
C ALA A 20 -10.20 7.50 5.24
N GLN A 21 -11.46 7.91 5.38
CA GLN A 21 -12.20 8.60 4.33
C GLN A 21 -11.57 9.99 4.05
N PRO A 22 -11.24 10.33 2.80
CA PRO A 22 -10.84 11.68 2.44
C PRO A 22 -11.88 12.72 2.86
N GLY A 23 -11.43 13.82 3.46
CA GLY A 23 -12.32 14.87 3.97
C GLY A 23 -12.97 14.57 5.32
N ASP A 24 -12.69 13.42 5.94
CA ASP A 24 -13.16 13.07 7.28
C ASP A 24 -12.03 13.16 8.34
N PRO A 25 -11.81 14.33 8.96
CA PRO A 25 -10.79 14.49 9.98
C PRO A 25 -11.06 13.69 11.26
N VAL A 26 -12.34 13.43 11.59
CA VAL A 26 -12.71 12.66 12.78
C VAL A 26 -12.40 11.17 12.56
N GLY A 27 -12.76 10.64 11.39
CA GLY A 27 -12.42 9.29 10.97
C GLY A 27 -10.90 9.06 10.94
N LEU A 28 -10.14 10.01 10.38
CA LEU A 28 -8.67 9.94 10.41
C LEU A 28 -8.11 9.91 11.85
N ALA A 29 -8.59 10.78 12.73
CA ALA A 29 -8.16 10.80 14.12
C ALA A 29 -8.47 9.48 14.85
N ASN A 30 -9.62 8.87 14.57
CA ASN A 30 -9.99 7.58 15.14
C ASN A 30 -9.07 6.45 14.67
N VAL A 31 -8.75 6.40 13.37
CA VAL A 31 -7.78 5.43 12.82
C VAL A 31 -6.42 5.56 13.49
N ILE A 32 -5.92 6.80 13.66
CA ILE A 32 -4.63 7.04 14.33
C ILE A 32 -4.67 6.54 15.77
N ARG A 33 -5.75 6.84 16.52
CA ARG A 33 -5.91 6.36 17.91
C ARG A 33 -5.96 4.83 17.99
N THR A 34 -6.68 4.18 17.07
CA THR A 34 -6.73 2.70 17.00
C THR A 34 -5.33 2.10 16.83
N LEU A 35 -4.54 2.62 15.90
CA LEU A 35 -3.16 2.16 15.70
C LEU A 35 -2.28 2.43 16.94
N ALA A 36 -2.40 3.61 17.54
CA ALA A 36 -1.64 3.98 18.73
C ALA A 36 -1.99 3.11 19.95
N SER A 37 -3.24 2.66 20.08
CA SER A 37 -3.68 1.79 21.18
C SER A 37 -3.16 0.35 21.09
N ASP A 38 -2.70 -0.09 19.92
CA ASP A 38 -2.14 -1.43 19.71
C ASP A 38 -0.85 -1.39 18.87
N PRO A 39 0.31 -1.12 19.52
CA PRO A 39 1.60 -1.05 18.84
C PRO A 39 2.04 -2.38 18.21
N ALA A 40 1.62 -3.51 18.78
CA ALA A 40 1.98 -4.83 18.28
C ALA A 40 1.32 -5.10 16.94
N ARG A 41 0.00 -4.88 16.86
CA ARG A 41 -0.75 -4.96 15.59
C ARG A 41 -0.26 -3.95 14.57
N SER A 42 0.03 -2.72 15.00
CA SER A 42 0.60 -1.70 14.10
C SER A 42 1.93 -2.13 13.49
N ARG A 43 2.81 -2.75 14.29
CA ARG A 43 4.08 -3.31 13.79
C ARG A 43 3.85 -4.45 12.81
N GLU A 44 2.92 -5.36 13.09
CA GLU A 44 2.57 -6.46 12.20
C GLU A 44 2.09 -5.94 10.84
N MET A 45 1.20 -4.95 10.85
CA MET A 45 0.70 -4.29 9.64
C MET A 45 1.83 -3.63 8.85
N GLY A 46 2.77 -2.96 9.53
CA GLY A 46 3.97 -2.40 8.89
C GLY A 46 4.83 -3.46 8.20
N LEU A 47 5.05 -4.60 8.85
CA LEU A 47 5.81 -5.72 8.27
C LEU A 47 5.10 -6.38 7.09
N LYS A 48 3.76 -6.45 7.11
CA LYS A 48 2.96 -6.92 5.97
C LYS A 48 3.08 -5.96 4.79
N GLY A 49 2.92 -4.65 5.03
CA GLY A 49 3.08 -3.62 4.00
C GLY A 49 4.45 -3.64 3.34
N ARG A 50 5.53 -3.76 4.14
CA ARG A 50 6.89 -3.89 3.61
C ARG A 50 7.06 -5.10 2.69
N ARG A 51 6.65 -6.29 3.16
CA ARG A 51 6.72 -7.52 2.38
C ARG A 51 5.93 -7.42 1.07
N TYR A 52 4.76 -6.78 1.09
CA TYR A 52 3.95 -6.59 -0.10
C TYR A 52 4.65 -5.71 -1.14
N VAL A 53 5.25 -4.59 -0.71
CA VAL A 53 6.01 -3.70 -1.61
C VAL A 53 7.23 -4.42 -2.20
N GLU A 54 8.00 -5.14 -1.38
CA GLU A 54 9.19 -5.87 -1.84
C GLU A 54 8.83 -6.96 -2.87
N SER A 55 7.66 -7.60 -2.73
CA SER A 55 7.20 -8.69 -3.61
C SER A 55 6.41 -8.27 -4.84
N HIS A 56 5.73 -7.11 -4.82
CA HIS A 56 4.82 -6.68 -5.91
C HIS A 56 5.27 -5.40 -6.62
N PHE A 57 6.03 -4.54 -5.95
CA PHE A 57 6.40 -3.20 -6.42
C PHE A 57 7.90 -2.94 -6.37
N SER A 58 8.73 -3.99 -6.40
CA SER A 58 10.17 -3.84 -6.56
C SER A 58 10.50 -3.07 -7.83
N ARG A 59 11.36 -2.05 -7.72
CA ARG A 59 11.83 -1.26 -8.87
C ARG A 59 12.46 -2.12 -9.96
N SER A 60 13.23 -3.14 -9.59
CA SER A 60 13.87 -4.04 -10.56
C SER A 60 12.81 -4.80 -11.36
N MET A 61 11.81 -5.38 -10.68
CA MET A 61 10.72 -6.12 -11.32
C MET A 61 9.90 -5.22 -12.24
N LEU A 62 9.57 -4.00 -11.80
CA LEU A 62 8.81 -3.06 -12.63
C LEU A 62 9.61 -2.61 -13.86
N ALA A 63 10.92 -2.37 -13.71
CA ALA A 63 11.79 -2.02 -14.82
C ALA A 63 11.93 -3.16 -15.83
N GLU A 64 12.08 -4.40 -15.36
CA GLU A 64 12.16 -5.60 -16.20
C GLU A 64 10.85 -5.83 -16.98
N LYS A 65 9.70 -5.70 -16.31
CA LYS A 65 8.39 -5.76 -16.97
C LYS A 65 8.24 -4.69 -18.06
N LEU A 66 8.67 -3.46 -17.78
CA LEU A 66 8.62 -2.39 -18.76
C LEU A 66 9.55 -2.65 -19.95
N ALA A 67 10.78 -3.10 -19.68
CA ALA A 67 11.75 -3.44 -20.73
C ALA A 67 11.19 -4.53 -21.65
N HIS A 68 10.58 -5.57 -21.10
CA HIS A 68 9.99 -6.66 -21.87
C HIS A 68 8.88 -6.16 -22.81
N ILE A 69 7.99 -5.29 -22.32
CA ILE A 69 6.93 -4.68 -23.15
C ILE A 69 7.54 -3.87 -24.31
N LEU A 70 8.64 -3.13 -24.05
CA LEU A 70 9.29 -2.34 -25.10
C LEU A 70 9.97 -3.22 -26.15
N GLU A 71 10.58 -4.34 -25.74
CA GLU A 71 11.19 -5.32 -26.64
C GLU A 71 10.13 -5.97 -27.55
N GLU A 72 8.98 -6.35 -27.01
CA GLU A 72 7.85 -6.92 -27.77
C GLU A 72 7.32 -5.96 -28.84
N MET A 73 7.40 -4.65 -28.64
CA MET A 73 6.97 -3.67 -29.65
C MET A 73 7.92 -3.52 -30.83
N THR A 74 9.15 -4.03 -30.71
CA THR A 74 10.18 -3.94 -31.76
C THR A 74 10.34 -5.20 -32.60
N THR A 75 9.61 -6.28 -32.25
CA THR A 75 9.59 -7.56 -32.97
C THR A 75 8.32 -7.67 -33.81
#